data_AF-A0A7K2NNB3-F1
#
_entry.id   AF-A0A7K2NNB3-F1
#
_cell.length_a   1.000
_cell.length_b   1.000
_cell.length_c   1.000
_cell.angle_alpha   90.00
_cell.angle_beta   90.00
_cell.angle_gamma   90.00
#
_symmetry.space_group_name_H-M   'P 1'
#
loop_
_entity.id
_entity.type
_entity.pdbx_description
1 polymer ?
#
loop_
_entity_poly.entity_id
_entity_poly.type
_entity_poly.pdbx_seq_one_letter_code
_entity_poly.pdbx_strand_id
1 'polypeptide(L)'
;MSTPSRRRRATHVLLLGVGLLLSGCGLYSDDSDSADDGPLTLGFVNGGDSQFHTCLQRSVEINAKNNFARLVTANSRQDAATELANIEDMIAREVDAIILQTVDTDALKRGIEKARSAGIPVFLTSVSTDPDGILGAVVVDLEAVGGLDGQWIADDAAGRDVQVGVIAGAPGAASDLLTDGFTKALPANAEVVAEEPGMFDARKAGEVAAGMARAHPSLDYAFVANEQMAFAARKAFDAAGADRVRIVT
;
A
#
# COMPACT_ATOMS: atom_id res chain seq x y z
N MET A 1 62.14 53.63 -9.04
CA MET A 1 60.89 53.98 -9.76
C MET A 1 59.79 53.95 -8.74
N SER A 2 59.35 55.15 -8.36
CA SER A 2 58.49 55.40 -7.21
C SER A 2 57.19 55.98 -7.73
N THR A 3 56.05 55.40 -7.35
CA THR A 3 54.79 56.15 -7.27
C THR A 3 53.89 55.55 -6.18
N PRO A 4 53.11 56.40 -5.48
CA PRO A 4 52.70 56.17 -4.10
C PRO A 4 51.17 56.04 -3.94
N SER A 5 50.77 55.63 -2.73
CA SER A 5 49.41 55.80 -2.21
C SER A 5 49.01 57.27 -2.13
N ARG A 6 47.76 57.63 -2.47
CA ARG A 6 47.05 58.69 -1.74
C ARG A 6 45.53 58.63 -1.87
N ARG A 7 44.91 58.75 -0.69
CA ARG A 7 43.49 58.88 -0.38
C ARG A 7 42.92 60.26 -0.76
N ARG A 8 41.59 60.26 -0.97
CA ARG A 8 40.57 61.31 -0.75
C ARG A 8 40.55 62.51 -1.71
N ARG A 9 39.38 62.73 -2.32
CA ARG A 9 38.52 63.90 -2.04
C ARG A 9 37.08 63.66 -2.54
N ALA A 10 36.15 63.84 -1.63
CA ALA A 10 34.72 63.97 -1.90
C ALA A 10 34.44 65.33 -2.55
N THR A 11 33.48 65.39 -3.45
CA THR A 11 32.75 66.62 -3.75
C THR A 11 31.26 66.27 -3.83
N HIS A 12 30.51 66.84 -2.89
CA HIS A 12 29.06 66.80 -2.84
C HIS A 12 28.49 67.72 -3.92
N VAL A 13 27.49 67.23 -4.67
CA VAL A 13 26.52 68.10 -5.34
C VAL A 13 25.15 67.71 -4.79
N LEU A 14 24.61 68.64 -4.02
CA LEU A 14 23.28 68.63 -3.42
C LEU A 14 22.31 69.18 -4.48
N LEU A 15 21.31 68.40 -4.89
CA LEU A 15 20.13 68.91 -5.60
C LEU A 15 18.90 68.40 -4.86
N LEU A 16 18.30 69.29 -4.07
CA LEU A 16 16.98 69.12 -3.48
C LEU A 16 15.93 69.18 -4.59
N GLY A 17 15.26 68.05 -4.85
CA GLY A 17 13.98 68.01 -5.55
C GLY A 17 12.96 67.34 -4.64
N VAL A 18 12.15 68.14 -3.96
CA VAL A 18 11.04 67.67 -3.14
C VAL A 18 9.91 67.24 -4.08
N GLY A 19 9.73 65.93 -4.22
CA GLY A 19 8.59 65.30 -4.91
C GLY A 19 7.75 64.52 -3.91
N LEU A 20 6.45 64.80 -3.93
CA LEU A 20 5.42 64.35 -2.98
C LEU A 20 5.35 62.83 -2.75
N LEU A 21 4.95 62.51 -1.52
CA LEU A 21 4.62 61.22 -0.93
C LEU A 21 3.60 60.40 -1.73
N LEU A 22 3.92 59.14 -2.00
CA LEU A 22 2.94 58.04 -2.00
C LEU A 22 3.42 56.98 -1.00
N SER A 23 2.60 56.77 0.02
CA SER A 23 2.74 55.70 1.01
C SER A 23 2.56 54.33 0.35
N GLY A 24 3.56 53.46 0.51
CA GLY A 24 3.46 52.04 0.20
C GLY A 24 4.43 51.27 1.09
N CYS A 25 3.91 50.61 2.12
CA CYS A 25 4.66 49.72 3.00
C CYS A 25 5.16 48.48 2.25
N GLY A 26 6.33 47.97 2.65
CA GLY A 26 6.71 46.58 2.44
C GLY A 26 7.92 46.34 1.54
N LEU A 27 9.12 46.50 2.09
CA LEU A 27 10.30 45.78 1.59
C LEU A 27 10.57 44.64 2.57
N TYR A 28 9.84 43.54 2.38
CA TYR A 28 10.30 42.20 2.71
C TYR A 28 10.86 41.66 1.39
N SER A 29 12.18 41.57 1.30
CA SER A 29 12.84 40.83 0.22
C SER A 29 12.65 39.35 0.52
N ASP A 30 11.62 38.76 -0.07
CA ASP A 30 11.42 37.33 -0.12
C ASP A 30 12.30 36.79 -1.24
N ASP A 31 13.56 36.47 -0.92
CA ASP A 31 14.41 35.60 -1.74
C ASP A 31 13.88 34.17 -1.57
N SER A 32 12.71 33.89 -2.15
CA SER A 32 12.29 32.52 -2.47
C SER A 32 12.50 32.34 -3.96
N ASP A 33 13.74 31.98 -4.32
CA ASP A 33 14.04 31.37 -5.61
C ASP A 33 13.36 29.98 -5.60
N SER A 34 12.05 29.96 -5.87
CA SER A 34 11.33 28.71 -6.11
C SER A 34 11.78 28.23 -7.47
N ALA A 35 12.78 27.35 -7.50
CA ALA A 35 13.08 26.56 -8.67
C ALA A 35 11.79 25.87 -9.12
N ASP A 36 11.33 26.19 -10.33
CA ASP A 36 10.27 25.45 -11.00
C ASP A 36 10.87 24.12 -11.46
N ASP A 37 11.00 23.16 -10.53
CA ASP A 37 11.60 21.84 -10.74
C ASP A 37 10.70 20.91 -11.60
N GLY A 38 9.62 21.45 -12.17
CA GLY A 38 8.66 20.70 -12.95
C GLY A 38 7.77 19.77 -12.09
N PRO A 39 6.88 19.00 -12.74
CA PRO A 39 5.97 18.11 -12.03
C PRO A 39 6.71 16.94 -11.38
N LEU A 40 6.46 16.70 -10.09
CA LEU A 40 6.95 15.52 -9.36
C LEU A 40 6.67 14.24 -10.15
N THR A 41 7.66 13.37 -10.27
CA THR A 41 7.57 12.04 -10.84
C THR A 41 7.42 11.00 -9.75
N LEU A 42 6.26 10.37 -9.67
CA LEU A 42 5.97 9.29 -8.74
C LEU A 42 6.08 7.93 -9.44
N GLY A 43 6.80 6.99 -8.86
CA GLY A 43 6.75 5.59 -9.23
C GLY A 43 5.65 4.87 -8.46
N PHE A 44 4.69 4.24 -9.13
CA PHE A 44 3.70 3.37 -8.51
C PHE A 44 3.97 1.91 -8.88
N VAL A 45 4.34 1.11 -7.88
CA VAL A 45 4.51 -0.33 -8.00
C VAL A 45 3.28 -0.99 -7.40
N ASN A 46 2.44 -1.54 -8.30
CA ASN A 46 1.20 -2.21 -7.95
C ASN A 46 1.43 -3.73 -7.90
N GLY A 47 0.87 -4.43 -6.92
CA GLY A 47 1.18 -5.84 -6.68
C GLY A 47 0.52 -6.81 -7.64
N GLY A 48 -0.57 -6.45 -8.32
CA GLY A 48 -1.27 -7.36 -9.22
C GLY A 48 -2.47 -6.74 -9.96
N ASP A 49 -3.37 -7.62 -10.41
CA ASP A 49 -4.48 -7.26 -11.33
C ASP A 49 -5.88 -7.54 -10.76
N SER A 50 -6.00 -7.86 -9.46
CA SER A 50 -7.33 -8.05 -8.85
C SER A 50 -8.15 -6.76 -8.91
N GLN A 51 -9.46 -6.87 -8.65
CA GLN A 51 -10.34 -5.69 -8.66
C GLN A 51 -9.85 -4.60 -7.69
N PHE A 52 -9.34 -4.99 -6.51
CA PHE A 52 -8.70 -4.08 -5.56
C PHE A 52 -7.55 -3.31 -6.21
N HIS A 53 -6.61 -4.00 -6.87
CA HIS A 53 -5.46 -3.37 -7.52
C HIS A 53 -5.88 -2.45 -8.67
N THR A 54 -6.90 -2.82 -9.42
CA THR A 54 -7.47 -1.98 -10.49
C THR A 54 -8.06 -0.69 -9.94
N CYS A 55 -8.83 -0.79 -8.84
CA CYS A 55 -9.39 0.38 -8.16
C CYS A 55 -8.30 1.26 -7.56
N LEU A 56 -7.28 0.66 -6.94
CA LEU A 56 -6.13 1.36 -6.38
C LEU A 56 -5.35 2.11 -7.46
N GLN A 57 -4.99 1.44 -8.58
CA GLN A 57 -4.33 2.03 -9.74
C GLN A 57 -5.07 3.29 -10.22
N ARG A 58 -6.38 3.16 -10.45
CA ARG A 58 -7.20 4.27 -10.91
C ARG A 58 -7.23 5.41 -9.89
N SER A 59 -7.28 5.09 -8.60
CA SER A 59 -7.23 6.11 -7.53
C SER A 59 -5.91 6.87 -7.55
N VAL A 60 -4.78 6.16 -7.65
CA VAL A 60 -3.44 6.78 -7.72
C VAL A 60 -3.31 7.64 -8.96
N GLU A 61 -3.74 7.17 -10.13
CA GLU A 61 -3.72 7.94 -11.39
C GLU A 61 -4.54 9.23 -11.32
N ILE A 62 -5.76 9.16 -10.78
CA ILE A 62 -6.63 10.33 -10.61
C ILE A 62 -5.98 11.35 -9.67
N ASN A 63 -5.43 10.88 -8.55
CA ASN A 63 -4.79 11.77 -7.57
C ASN A 63 -3.49 12.37 -8.12
N ALA A 64 -2.66 11.61 -8.81
CA ALA A 64 -1.45 12.13 -9.45
C ALA A 64 -1.80 13.24 -10.45
N LYS A 65 -2.80 13.00 -11.31
CA LYS A 65 -3.28 13.99 -12.27
C LYS A 65 -3.81 15.27 -11.60
N ASN A 66 -4.61 15.12 -10.54
CA ASN A 66 -5.20 16.26 -9.83
C ASN A 66 -4.15 17.09 -9.07
N ASN A 67 -3.01 16.50 -8.72
CA ASN A 67 -1.89 17.16 -8.05
C ASN A 67 -0.74 17.49 -9.00
N PHE A 68 -0.96 17.45 -10.32
CA PHE A 68 0.04 17.76 -11.36
C PHE A 68 1.32 16.93 -11.26
N ALA A 69 1.25 15.69 -10.75
CA ALA A 69 2.37 14.75 -10.73
C ALA A 69 2.40 13.88 -11.99
N ARG A 70 3.60 13.59 -12.50
CA ARG A 70 3.85 12.55 -13.50
C ARG A 70 3.83 11.19 -12.79
N LEU A 71 3.07 10.23 -13.32
CA LEU A 71 3.03 8.88 -12.78
C LEU A 71 3.76 7.91 -13.71
N VAL A 72 4.65 7.13 -13.11
CA VAL A 72 5.28 5.95 -13.71
C VAL A 72 4.68 4.74 -13.03
N THR A 73 4.20 3.76 -13.77
CA THR A 73 3.49 2.61 -13.19
C THR A 73 4.16 1.31 -13.59
N ALA A 74 4.28 0.39 -12.64
CA ALA A 74 4.67 -0.99 -12.88
C ALA A 74 3.76 -1.95 -12.12
N ASN A 75 3.62 -3.16 -12.63
CA ASN A 75 2.80 -4.21 -12.04
C ASN A 75 3.67 -5.43 -11.73
N SER A 76 3.65 -5.85 -10.47
CA SER A 76 4.45 -6.97 -9.96
C SER A 76 3.83 -8.33 -10.26
N ARG A 77 2.55 -8.39 -10.69
CA ARG A 77 1.84 -9.61 -11.12
C ARG A 77 1.90 -10.74 -10.09
N GLN A 78 1.79 -10.38 -8.82
CA GLN A 78 1.93 -11.25 -7.66
C GLN A 78 3.24 -12.05 -7.62
N ASP A 79 4.31 -11.48 -8.17
CA ASP A 79 5.64 -12.06 -8.13
C ASP A 79 6.63 -11.15 -7.39
N ALA A 80 7.18 -11.67 -6.29
CA ALA A 80 8.10 -10.94 -5.41
C ALA A 80 9.41 -10.53 -6.11
N ALA A 81 9.88 -11.32 -7.08
CA ALA A 81 11.07 -10.98 -7.85
C ALA A 81 10.80 -9.83 -8.82
N THR A 82 9.64 -9.84 -9.48
CA THR A 82 9.16 -8.75 -10.35
C THR A 82 8.92 -7.48 -9.54
N GLU A 83 8.39 -7.57 -8.32
CA GLU A 83 8.29 -6.41 -7.42
C GLU A 83 9.65 -5.76 -7.16
N LEU A 84 10.65 -6.54 -6.78
CA LEU A 84 11.98 -6.01 -6.52
C LEU A 84 12.58 -5.35 -7.76
N ALA A 85 12.42 -5.98 -8.93
CA ALA A 85 12.87 -5.43 -10.20
C ALA A 85 12.13 -4.12 -10.58
N ASN A 86 10.83 -4.04 -10.29
CA ASN A 86 10.04 -2.83 -10.50
C ASN A 86 10.52 -1.68 -9.60
N ILE A 87 10.85 -1.96 -8.34
CA ILE A 87 11.42 -0.96 -7.43
C ILE A 87 12.78 -0.48 -7.96
N GLU A 88 13.62 -1.40 -8.43
CA GLU A 88 14.90 -1.05 -9.06
C GLU A 88 14.73 -0.22 -10.33
N ASP A 89 13.71 -0.48 -11.17
CA ASP A 89 13.36 0.37 -12.32
C ASP A 89 12.97 1.78 -11.88
N MET A 90 12.14 1.91 -10.84
CA MET A 90 11.78 3.24 -10.30
C MET A 90 13.00 4.00 -9.82
N ILE A 91 13.93 3.32 -9.14
CA ILE A 91 15.20 3.90 -8.68
C ILE A 91 16.07 4.33 -9.87
N ALA A 92 16.25 3.47 -10.86
CA ALA A 92 17.05 3.74 -12.05
C ALA A 92 16.51 4.90 -12.89
N ARG A 93 15.20 5.15 -12.79
CA ARG A 93 14.50 6.26 -13.46
C ARG A 93 14.45 7.54 -12.64
N GLU A 94 15.09 7.53 -11.47
CA GLU A 94 15.22 8.69 -10.59
C GLU A 94 13.86 9.33 -10.27
N VAL A 95 12.85 8.49 -9.95
CA VAL A 95 11.56 9.01 -9.48
C VAL A 95 11.74 9.71 -8.13
N ASP A 96 10.92 10.72 -7.88
CA ASP A 96 10.99 11.54 -6.65
C ASP A 96 10.47 10.77 -5.42
N ALA A 97 9.56 9.83 -5.61
CA ALA A 97 9.08 8.93 -4.57
C ALA A 97 8.47 7.65 -5.17
N ILE A 98 8.45 6.58 -4.38
CA ILE A 98 7.82 5.31 -4.75
C ILE A 98 6.59 5.07 -3.87
N ILE A 99 5.42 4.89 -4.50
CA ILE A 99 4.22 4.34 -3.87
C ILE A 99 4.24 2.83 -4.12
N LEU A 100 4.19 2.04 -3.04
CA LEU A 100 4.34 0.59 -3.10
C LEU A 100 3.14 -0.12 -2.46
N GLN A 101 2.45 -0.91 -3.28
CA GLN A 101 1.55 -1.96 -2.83
C GLN A 101 2.29 -3.30 -2.96
N THR A 102 2.68 -3.89 -1.83
CA THR A 102 3.56 -5.07 -1.83
C THR A 102 2.82 -6.39 -2.09
N VAL A 103 3.51 -7.30 -2.75
CA VAL A 103 3.19 -8.72 -2.92
C VAL A 103 3.71 -9.54 -1.74
N ASP A 104 4.91 -9.24 -1.25
CA ASP A 104 5.65 -10.08 -0.31
C ASP A 104 6.41 -9.23 0.72
N THR A 105 6.27 -9.58 2.00
CA THR A 105 6.82 -8.76 3.10
C THR A 105 8.35 -8.74 3.15
N ASP A 106 9.05 -9.73 2.60
CA ASP A 106 10.50 -9.72 2.54
C ASP A 106 11.03 -8.98 1.31
N ALA A 107 10.34 -9.06 0.17
CA ALA A 107 10.60 -8.21 -0.99
C ALA A 107 10.41 -6.73 -0.64
N LEU A 108 9.36 -6.40 0.13
CA LEU A 108 9.12 -5.07 0.68
C LEU A 108 10.34 -4.54 1.44
N LYS A 109 10.86 -5.30 2.43
CA LYS A 109 12.02 -4.88 3.24
C LYS A 109 13.24 -4.59 2.37
N ARG A 110 13.58 -5.51 1.47
CA ARG A 110 14.72 -5.34 0.54
C ARG A 110 14.53 -4.14 -0.40
N GLY A 111 13.30 -3.93 -0.87
CA GLY A 111 12.93 -2.81 -1.72
C GLY A 111 13.09 -1.46 -1.01
N ILE A 112 12.59 -1.35 0.22
CA ILE A 112 12.75 -0.16 1.08
C ILE A 112 14.23 0.15 1.30
N GLU A 113 15.04 -0.86 1.63
CA GLU A 113 16.48 -0.68 1.85
C GLU A 113 17.20 -0.13 0.60
N LYS A 114 16.84 -0.63 -0.59
CA LYS A 114 17.39 -0.15 -1.87
C LYS A 114 16.97 1.29 -2.17
N ALA A 115 15.68 1.60 -2.05
CA ALA A 115 15.16 2.95 -2.28
C ALA A 115 15.79 3.96 -1.31
N ARG A 116 15.88 3.60 -0.02
CA ARG A 116 16.55 4.39 1.02
C ARG A 116 18.02 4.64 0.68
N SER A 117 18.74 3.61 0.22
CA SER A 117 20.15 3.74 -0.18
C SER A 117 20.34 4.69 -1.37
N ALA A 118 19.32 4.81 -2.23
CA ALA A 118 19.28 5.75 -3.35
C ALA A 118 18.72 7.14 -2.96
N GLY A 119 18.30 7.34 -1.71
CA GLY A 119 17.68 8.59 -1.25
C GLY A 119 16.25 8.80 -1.73
N ILE A 120 15.58 7.77 -2.24
CA ILE A 120 14.20 7.85 -2.75
C ILE A 120 13.23 7.39 -1.66
N PRO A 121 12.32 8.27 -1.20
CA PRO A 121 11.34 7.93 -0.17
C PRO A 121 10.29 6.95 -0.69
N VAL A 122 9.83 6.05 0.20
CA VAL A 122 8.81 5.04 -0.09
C VAL A 122 7.54 5.31 0.72
N PHE A 123 6.37 5.25 0.08
CA PHE A 123 5.07 5.33 0.71
C PHE A 123 4.31 4.01 0.53
N LEU A 124 3.76 3.44 1.59
CA LEU A 124 3.12 2.12 1.57
C LEU A 124 1.59 2.20 1.54
N THR A 125 0.94 1.27 0.83
CA THR A 125 -0.54 1.18 0.76
C THR A 125 -1.11 -0.17 1.20
N SER A 126 -0.25 -1.08 1.68
CA SER A 126 -0.58 -2.49 1.91
C SER A 126 -0.40 -2.89 3.37
N VAL A 127 0.79 -2.66 3.91
CA VAL A 127 1.17 -2.97 5.29
C VAL A 127 2.16 -1.92 5.78
N SER A 128 2.11 -1.60 7.07
CA SER A 128 3.10 -0.72 7.69
C SER A 128 4.25 -1.58 8.21
N THR A 129 5.47 -1.16 7.94
CA THR A 129 6.70 -1.76 8.47
C THR A 129 7.56 -0.63 9.06
N ASP A 130 8.79 -0.97 9.46
CA ASP A 130 9.81 -0.08 10.02
C ASP A 130 9.65 1.40 9.58
N PRO A 131 9.30 2.30 10.52
CA PRO A 131 9.04 3.70 10.21
C PRO A 131 10.27 4.45 9.72
N ASP A 132 11.49 3.97 10.04
CA ASP A 132 12.74 4.67 9.71
C ASP A 132 13.12 4.57 8.23
N GLY A 133 12.38 3.78 7.44
CA GLY A 133 12.64 3.56 6.01
C GLY A 133 11.57 4.11 5.06
N ILE A 134 10.48 4.66 5.57
CA ILE A 134 9.31 5.06 4.76
C ILE A 134 8.88 6.49 5.06
N LEU A 135 8.31 7.16 4.05
CA LEU A 135 7.67 8.47 4.20
C LEU A 135 6.36 8.38 4.98
N GLY A 136 5.68 7.25 4.86
CA GLY A 136 4.40 7.00 5.51
C GLY A 136 3.71 5.77 4.94
N ALA A 137 2.57 5.44 5.51
CA ALA A 137 1.75 4.33 5.08
C ALA A 137 0.26 4.68 5.23
N VAL A 138 -0.56 4.29 4.26
CA VAL A 138 -2.02 4.20 4.40
C VAL A 138 -2.37 2.72 4.40
N VAL A 139 -2.71 2.20 5.57
CA VAL A 139 -2.89 0.75 5.78
C VAL A 139 -4.10 0.49 6.65
N VAL A 140 -4.57 -0.74 6.59
CA VAL A 140 -5.57 -1.27 7.52
C VAL A 140 -4.85 -2.21 8.48
N ASP A 141 -5.30 -2.25 9.73
CA ASP A 141 -4.84 -3.25 10.70
C ASP A 141 -5.45 -4.61 10.34
N LEU A 142 -4.68 -5.40 9.59
CA LEU A 142 -5.14 -6.69 9.05
C LEU A 142 -5.41 -7.70 10.17
N GLU A 143 -4.62 -7.70 11.25
CA GLU A 143 -4.87 -8.61 12.38
C GLU A 143 -6.18 -8.24 13.09
N ALA A 144 -6.45 -6.95 13.27
CA ALA A 144 -7.72 -6.50 13.82
C ALA A 144 -8.91 -6.85 12.91
N VAL A 145 -8.78 -6.70 11.59
CA VAL A 145 -9.83 -7.09 10.63
C VAL A 145 -10.13 -8.58 10.74
N GLY A 146 -9.10 -9.43 10.71
CA GLY A 146 -9.29 -10.87 10.85
C GLY A 146 -9.91 -11.22 12.19
N GLY A 147 -9.53 -10.51 13.24
CA GLY A 147 -10.15 -10.63 14.56
C GLY A 147 -11.65 -10.37 14.56
N LEU A 148 -12.13 -9.40 13.76
CA LEU A 148 -13.56 -9.14 13.59
C LEU A 148 -14.28 -10.31 12.89
N ASP A 149 -13.63 -10.92 11.89
CA ASP A 149 -14.17 -12.08 11.18
C ASP A 149 -14.29 -13.31 12.09
N GLY A 150 -13.27 -13.55 12.91
CA GLY A 150 -13.28 -14.62 13.90
C GLY A 150 -14.34 -14.39 14.99
N GLN A 151 -14.48 -13.15 15.45
CA GLN A 151 -15.51 -12.76 16.41
C GLN A 151 -16.92 -12.94 15.84
N TRP A 152 -17.12 -12.63 14.56
CA TRP A 152 -18.41 -12.87 13.90
C TRP A 152 -18.80 -14.35 13.93
N ILE A 153 -17.85 -15.26 13.72
CA ILE A 153 -18.09 -16.71 13.87
C ILE A 153 -18.47 -17.05 15.32
N ALA A 154 -17.82 -16.45 16.32
CA ALA A 154 -18.16 -16.69 17.73
C ALA A 154 -19.61 -16.31 18.04
N ASP A 155 -20.04 -15.14 17.57
CA ASP A 155 -21.39 -14.62 17.78
C ASP A 155 -22.44 -15.48 17.06
N ASP A 156 -22.16 -15.89 15.83
CA ASP A 156 -23.07 -16.67 14.99
C ASP A 156 -23.14 -18.17 15.39
N ALA A 157 -22.03 -18.73 15.86
CA ALA A 157 -21.99 -20.10 16.39
C ALA A 157 -22.82 -20.22 17.68
N ALA A 158 -22.94 -19.14 18.46
CA ALA A 158 -23.71 -19.07 19.69
C ALA A 158 -23.40 -20.23 20.66
N GLY A 159 -22.11 -20.59 20.77
CA GLY A 159 -21.61 -21.64 21.65
C GLY A 159 -21.77 -23.09 21.14
N ARG A 160 -22.21 -23.30 19.91
CA ARG A 160 -22.22 -24.63 19.26
C ARG A 160 -20.81 -25.04 18.84
N ASP A 161 -20.47 -26.32 18.95
CA ASP A 161 -19.27 -26.85 18.31
C ASP A 161 -19.41 -26.74 16.78
N VAL A 162 -18.42 -26.14 16.11
CA VAL A 162 -18.47 -25.84 14.67
C VAL A 162 -17.14 -26.12 13.98
N GLN A 163 -17.21 -26.53 12.71
CA GLN A 163 -16.03 -26.74 11.87
C GLN A 163 -15.79 -25.55 10.94
N VAL A 164 -14.55 -25.08 10.91
CA VAL A 164 -14.10 -23.92 10.14
C VAL A 164 -13.04 -24.34 9.13
N GLY A 165 -13.18 -23.91 7.89
CA GLY A 165 -12.18 -24.02 6.84
C GLY A 165 -11.55 -22.65 6.57
N VAL A 166 -10.27 -22.63 6.21
CA VAL A 166 -9.51 -21.41 5.94
C VAL A 166 -8.95 -21.48 4.52
N ILE A 167 -9.45 -20.61 3.63
CA ILE A 167 -8.93 -20.42 2.27
C ILE A 167 -8.07 -19.15 2.29
N ALA A 168 -6.80 -19.33 2.62
CA ALA A 168 -5.85 -18.24 2.85
C ALA A 168 -5.39 -17.55 1.55
N GLY A 169 -4.67 -16.43 1.68
CA GLY A 169 -4.02 -15.74 0.58
C GLY A 169 -2.80 -16.48 0.03
N ALA A 170 -1.91 -15.75 -0.64
CA ALA A 170 -0.58 -16.25 -1.00
C ALA A 170 0.34 -16.20 0.25
N PRO A 171 1.06 -17.29 0.59
CA PRO A 171 1.99 -17.29 1.71
C PRO A 171 3.07 -16.20 1.58
N GLY A 172 3.40 -15.53 2.68
CA GLY A 172 4.37 -14.43 2.74
C GLY A 172 3.78 -13.05 2.41
N ALA A 173 2.55 -13.00 1.93
CA ALA A 173 1.82 -11.76 1.71
C ALA A 173 1.30 -11.17 3.02
N ALA A 174 0.96 -9.88 3.00
CA ALA A 174 0.42 -9.19 4.17
C ALA A 174 -0.88 -9.85 4.73
N SER A 175 -1.62 -10.59 3.90
CA SER A 175 -2.83 -11.34 4.31
C SER A 175 -2.57 -12.47 5.32
N ASP A 176 -1.31 -12.85 5.55
CA ASP A 176 -0.99 -13.79 6.62
C ASP A 176 -1.37 -13.19 7.99
N LEU A 177 -1.21 -11.86 8.17
CA LEU A 177 -1.67 -11.15 9.38
C LEU A 177 -3.20 -11.21 9.56
N LEU A 178 -3.94 -11.13 8.45
CA LEU A 178 -5.40 -11.24 8.43
C LEU A 178 -5.82 -12.65 8.86
N THR A 179 -5.21 -13.67 8.27
CA THR A 179 -5.50 -15.09 8.56
C THR A 179 -5.13 -15.42 10.01
N ASP A 180 -4.00 -14.91 10.50
CA ASP A 180 -3.57 -15.07 11.89
C ASP A 180 -4.56 -14.41 12.87
N GLY A 181 -5.00 -13.18 12.57
CA GLY A 181 -5.99 -12.47 13.38
C GLY A 181 -7.31 -13.23 13.47
N PHE A 182 -7.78 -13.75 12.34
CA PHE A 182 -8.95 -14.62 12.26
C PHE A 182 -8.81 -15.85 13.15
N THR A 183 -7.76 -16.63 12.95
CA THR A 183 -7.56 -17.90 13.66
C THR A 183 -7.40 -17.68 15.18
N LYS A 184 -6.74 -16.59 15.61
CA LYS A 184 -6.58 -16.26 17.04
C LYS A 184 -7.89 -15.83 17.71
N ALA A 185 -8.81 -15.23 16.95
CA ALA A 185 -10.10 -14.74 17.47
C ALA A 185 -11.20 -15.81 17.48
N LEU A 186 -10.95 -16.99 16.90
CA LEU A 186 -11.90 -18.09 16.94
C LEU A 186 -12.19 -18.53 18.38
N PRO A 187 -13.45 -18.84 18.71
CA PRO A 187 -13.81 -19.33 20.04
C PRO A 187 -13.32 -20.77 20.22
N ALA A 188 -13.20 -21.24 21.47
CA ALA A 188 -12.66 -22.58 21.77
C ALA A 188 -13.50 -23.75 21.20
N ASN A 189 -14.78 -23.51 20.89
CA ASN A 189 -15.71 -24.45 20.26
C ASN A 189 -15.70 -24.38 18.72
N ALA A 190 -14.81 -23.59 18.11
CA ALA A 190 -14.57 -23.59 16.68
C ALA A 190 -13.28 -24.36 16.36
N GLU A 191 -13.41 -25.44 15.60
CA GLU A 191 -12.28 -26.27 15.16
C GLU A 191 -11.90 -25.91 13.72
N VAL A 192 -10.66 -25.47 13.50
CA VAL A 192 -10.11 -25.34 12.14
C VAL A 192 -9.78 -26.74 11.62
N VAL A 193 -10.57 -27.22 10.66
CA VAL A 193 -10.45 -28.59 10.11
C VAL A 193 -9.66 -28.66 8.82
N ALA A 194 -9.49 -27.53 8.13
CA ALA A 194 -8.67 -27.40 6.93
C ALA A 194 -8.17 -25.97 6.76
N GLU A 195 -6.92 -25.83 6.36
CA GLU A 195 -6.33 -24.55 5.98
C GLU A 195 -5.48 -24.77 4.72
N GLU A 196 -5.85 -24.09 3.64
CA GLU A 196 -5.16 -24.20 2.35
C GLU A 196 -5.08 -22.83 1.64
N PRO A 197 -3.96 -22.51 0.99
CA PRO A 197 -3.83 -21.25 0.28
C PRO A 197 -4.64 -21.25 -1.02
N GLY A 198 -5.52 -20.26 -1.16
CA GLY A 198 -6.22 -19.90 -2.39
C GLY A 198 -5.40 -19.02 -3.33
N MET A 199 -4.25 -18.51 -2.88
CA MET A 199 -3.27 -17.76 -3.69
C MET A 199 -3.83 -16.48 -4.34
N PHE A 200 -4.90 -15.91 -3.80
CA PHE A 200 -5.67 -14.84 -4.45
C PHE A 200 -6.16 -15.18 -5.87
N ASP A 201 -6.22 -16.47 -6.21
CA ASP A 201 -6.66 -16.97 -7.51
C ASP A 201 -8.04 -17.62 -7.35
N ALA A 202 -9.03 -17.07 -8.06
CA ALA A 202 -10.41 -17.52 -7.97
C ALA A 202 -10.58 -19.00 -8.33
N ARG A 203 -9.84 -19.50 -9.32
CA ARG A 203 -9.94 -20.91 -9.74
C ARG A 203 -9.36 -21.81 -8.65
N LYS A 204 -8.18 -21.48 -8.12
CA LYS A 204 -7.52 -22.21 -7.04
C LYS A 204 -8.38 -22.22 -5.77
N ALA A 205 -8.96 -21.08 -5.39
CA ALA A 205 -9.90 -21.02 -4.26
C ALA A 205 -11.13 -21.91 -4.45
N GLY A 206 -11.68 -21.97 -5.67
CA GLY A 206 -12.76 -22.90 -6.01
C GLY A 206 -12.35 -24.37 -5.89
N GLU A 207 -11.12 -24.72 -6.32
CA GLU A 207 -10.57 -26.08 -6.17
C GLU A 207 -10.39 -26.46 -4.70
N VAL A 208 -9.86 -25.54 -3.88
CA VAL A 208 -9.70 -25.71 -2.43
C VAL A 208 -11.06 -25.90 -1.76
N ALA A 209 -12.03 -25.01 -2.02
CA ALA A 209 -13.37 -25.11 -1.46
C ALA A 209 -14.06 -26.44 -1.82
N ALA A 210 -13.95 -26.88 -3.08
CA ALA A 210 -14.48 -28.18 -3.50
C ALA A 210 -13.79 -29.35 -2.78
N GLY A 211 -12.48 -29.25 -2.51
CA GLY A 211 -11.73 -30.19 -1.70
C GLY A 211 -12.24 -30.25 -0.26
N MET A 212 -12.36 -29.10 0.39
CA MET A 212 -12.86 -28.96 1.75
C MET A 212 -14.28 -29.52 1.88
N ALA A 213 -15.18 -29.23 0.94
CA ALA A 213 -16.55 -29.74 0.94
C ALA A 213 -16.63 -31.28 0.91
N ARG A 214 -15.73 -31.92 0.15
CA ARG A 214 -15.66 -33.39 0.06
C ARG A 214 -15.03 -34.02 1.30
N ALA A 215 -13.97 -33.41 1.83
CA ALA A 215 -13.20 -33.93 2.95
C ALA A 215 -13.89 -33.69 4.30
N HIS A 216 -14.63 -32.59 4.42
CA HIS A 216 -15.31 -32.16 5.63
C HIS A 216 -16.80 -31.93 5.35
N PRO A 217 -17.61 -33.00 5.20
CA PRO A 217 -19.03 -32.86 4.99
C PRO A 217 -19.75 -32.10 6.11
N SER A 218 -19.16 -31.97 7.30
CA SER A 218 -19.73 -31.23 8.43
C SER A 218 -19.27 -29.76 8.52
N LEU A 219 -18.54 -29.25 7.52
CA LEU A 219 -18.06 -27.86 7.52
C LEU A 219 -19.21 -26.87 7.73
N ASP A 220 -19.06 -25.96 8.69
CA ASP A 220 -20.06 -24.95 9.02
C ASP A 220 -19.69 -23.59 8.43
N TYR A 221 -18.40 -23.24 8.52
CA TYR A 221 -17.88 -21.94 8.10
C TYR A 221 -16.65 -22.10 7.20
N ALA A 222 -16.45 -21.11 6.34
CA ALA A 222 -15.22 -20.93 5.58
C ALA A 222 -14.78 -19.46 5.66
N PHE A 223 -13.62 -19.20 6.25
CA PHE A 223 -12.92 -17.94 6.03
C PHE A 223 -12.24 -17.96 4.67
N VAL A 224 -12.36 -16.87 3.93
CA VAL A 224 -11.74 -16.72 2.61
C VAL A 224 -11.06 -15.37 2.54
N ALA A 225 -9.76 -15.33 2.25
CA ALA A 225 -8.96 -14.11 2.44
C ALA A 225 -9.26 -12.95 1.47
N ASN A 226 -10.18 -13.10 0.51
CA ASN A 226 -10.76 -12.00 -0.26
C ASN A 226 -12.08 -12.36 -0.96
N GLU A 227 -12.75 -11.35 -1.49
CA GLU A 227 -14.10 -11.46 -2.06
C GLU A 227 -14.12 -12.22 -3.39
N GLN A 228 -13.09 -12.03 -4.23
CA GLN A 228 -13.00 -12.72 -5.53
C GLN A 228 -12.89 -14.24 -5.33
N MET A 229 -12.08 -14.67 -4.36
CA MET A 229 -11.99 -16.06 -3.95
C MET A 229 -13.28 -16.52 -3.28
N ALA A 230 -13.89 -15.69 -2.42
CA ALA A 230 -15.15 -16.02 -1.74
C ALA A 230 -16.28 -16.33 -2.74
N PHE A 231 -16.41 -15.55 -3.82
CA PHE A 231 -17.39 -15.84 -4.88
C PHE A 231 -17.13 -17.17 -5.58
N ALA A 232 -15.86 -17.55 -5.78
CA ALA A 232 -15.52 -18.82 -6.40
C ALA A 232 -15.73 -20.00 -5.42
N ALA A 233 -15.36 -19.83 -4.16
CA ALA A 233 -15.60 -20.78 -3.08
C ALA A 233 -17.11 -21.03 -2.92
N ARG A 234 -17.93 -19.97 -2.92
CA ARG A 234 -19.40 -20.09 -2.86
C ARG A 234 -19.95 -20.98 -3.97
N LYS A 235 -19.56 -20.73 -5.22
CA LYS A 235 -19.96 -21.54 -6.38
C LYS A 235 -19.52 -23.01 -6.23
N ALA A 236 -18.32 -23.24 -5.71
CA ALA A 236 -17.79 -24.58 -5.52
C ALA A 236 -18.52 -25.35 -4.41
N PHE A 237 -18.81 -24.70 -3.29
CA PHE A 237 -19.62 -25.28 -2.22
C PHE A 237 -21.05 -25.60 -2.71
N ASP A 238 -21.68 -24.70 -3.46
CA ASP A 238 -23.03 -24.93 -4.00
C ASP A 238 -23.06 -26.13 -4.95
N ALA A 239 -22.07 -26.23 -5.85
CA ALA A 239 -21.93 -27.37 -6.76
C ALA A 239 -21.67 -28.70 -6.03
N ALA A 240 -21.08 -28.64 -4.83
CA ALA A 240 -20.84 -29.80 -3.98
C ALA A 240 -22.02 -30.14 -3.05
N GLY A 241 -23.12 -29.37 -3.07
CA GLY A 241 -24.23 -29.52 -2.13
C GLY A 241 -23.92 -29.08 -0.70
N ALA A 242 -22.89 -28.24 -0.54
CA ALA A 242 -22.47 -27.61 0.72
C ALA A 242 -22.92 -26.14 0.79
N ASP A 243 -24.11 -25.84 0.26
CA ASP A 243 -24.75 -24.52 0.22
C ASP A 243 -24.85 -23.85 1.60
N ARG A 244 -25.03 -24.65 2.66
CA ARG A 244 -25.07 -24.19 4.06
C ARG A 244 -23.77 -23.62 4.63
N VAL A 245 -22.61 -23.88 4.03
CA VAL A 245 -21.32 -23.38 4.54
C VAL A 245 -21.34 -21.86 4.50
N ARG A 246 -21.26 -21.20 5.65
CA ARG A 246 -21.25 -19.74 5.76
C ARG A 246 -19.86 -19.20 5.47
N ILE A 247 -19.76 -18.26 4.54
CA ILE A 247 -18.48 -17.65 4.17
C ILE A 247 -18.31 -16.32 4.92
N VAL A 248 -17.12 -16.11 5.47
CA VAL A 248 -16.66 -14.83 6.05
C VAL A 248 -15.39 -14.39 5.31
N THR A 249 -15.27 -13.09 5.03
CA THR A 249 -14.16 -12.44 4.29
C THR A 249 -14.12 -10.96 4.61
#